data_AF-A0A4Y2HJA4-F1
#
_entry.id   AF-A0A4Y2HJA4-F1
#
_cell.length_a   1.000
_cell.length_b   1.000
_cell.length_c   1.000
_cell.angle_alpha   90.00
_cell.angle_beta   90.00
_cell.angle_gamma   90.00
#
_symmetry.space_group_name_H-M   'P 1'
#
loop_
_entity.id
_entity.type
_entity.pdbx_description
1 polymer ?
#
loop_
_entity_poly.entity_id
_entity_poly.type
_entity_poly.pdbx_seq_one_letter_code
_entity_poly.pdbx_strand_id
1 'polypeptide(L)'
;MLKKLMSRCVKTEVLREATTSFKLLQVKVESAKTHKRSCELDVGIAARSFLVKSGASEAEKANFFNECKSFLVSMTSKIIGIAPVNFAIVRAMSCFDPYLLSSNEMCENHMDTLLQILHDNNILPALSAAKQQFLEFSKKVAKEWKQDFSNYSYKKSPLGVFFFHKYLNVKDFKDLWTVVKIVMTLSHGNASSESGFSINKDILVENMQEKSLVAFRCIYDAVKSQGGPLSVKITPEMFQHVKMSCSQYHMALEEKKMHDEKHEKANKERKRTLAQIQVLQQKRAWLANDIHLEEQKIEAEINELKRKN
;
A
#
# COMPACT_ATOMS: atom_id res chain seq x y z
N MET A 1 -12.84 -16.48 10.06
CA MET A 1 -13.84 -16.41 8.98
C MET A 1 -13.47 -17.32 7.81
N LEU A 2 -12.32 -17.11 7.16
CA LEU A 2 -11.86 -17.89 6.00
C LEU A 2 -11.90 -19.42 6.21
N LYS A 3 -11.41 -19.92 7.35
CA LYS A 3 -11.43 -21.36 7.68
C LYS A 3 -12.85 -21.97 7.68
N LYS A 4 -13.85 -21.20 8.15
CA LYS A 4 -15.27 -21.62 8.13
C LYS A 4 -15.80 -21.67 6.71
N LEU A 5 -15.47 -20.69 5.86
CA LEU A 5 -15.87 -20.68 4.46
C LEU A 5 -15.26 -21.88 3.72
N MET A 6 -13.94 -22.09 3.87
CA MET A 6 -13.25 -23.22 3.25
C MET A 6 -13.80 -24.57 3.73
N SER A 7 -14.22 -24.70 4.99
CA SER A 7 -14.81 -25.96 5.48
C SER A 7 -16.09 -26.39 4.76
N ARG A 8 -16.73 -25.50 3.99
CA ARG A 8 -17.91 -25.83 3.19
C ARG A 8 -17.58 -26.59 1.91
N CYS A 9 -16.43 -26.31 1.31
CA CYS A 9 -16.04 -26.86 -0.01
C CYS A 9 -14.73 -27.67 0.00
N VAL A 10 -13.83 -27.44 0.96
CA VAL A 10 -12.51 -28.06 1.09
C VAL A 10 -12.56 -29.21 2.11
N LYS A 11 -11.81 -30.29 1.84
CA LYS A 11 -11.67 -31.45 2.73
C LYS A 11 -11.15 -31.03 4.11
N THR A 12 -11.67 -31.68 5.14
CA THR A 12 -11.27 -31.44 6.54
C THR A 12 -9.81 -31.77 6.81
N GLU A 13 -9.24 -32.75 6.12
CA GLU A 13 -7.82 -33.14 6.19
C GLU A 13 -6.90 -31.98 5.80
N VAL A 14 -7.13 -31.39 4.62
CA VAL A 14 -6.36 -30.24 4.11
C VAL A 14 -6.45 -29.04 5.05
N LEU A 15 -7.59 -28.84 5.70
CA LEU A 15 -7.80 -27.75 6.66
C LEU A 15 -7.19 -28.01 8.05
N ARG A 16 -6.87 -29.27 8.38
CA ARG A 16 -6.15 -29.63 9.60
C ARG A 16 -4.65 -29.39 9.44
N GLU A 17 -4.09 -29.63 8.26
CA GLU A 17 -2.69 -29.33 7.93
C GLU A 17 -2.40 -27.83 7.94
N ALA A 18 -3.39 -27.00 7.59
CA ALA A 18 -3.32 -25.54 7.69
C ALA A 18 -3.49 -25.06 9.14
N THR A 19 -2.41 -25.13 9.92
CA THR A 19 -2.39 -24.70 11.34
C THR A 19 -2.32 -23.18 11.52
N THR A 20 -1.70 -22.46 10.59
CA THR A 20 -1.55 -20.99 10.67
C THR A 20 -2.41 -20.28 9.63
N SER A 21 -2.75 -19.01 9.90
CA SER A 21 -3.49 -18.15 8.96
C SER A 21 -2.79 -18.03 7.60
N PHE A 22 -1.45 -18.03 7.59
CA PHE A 22 -0.66 -18.00 6.37
C PHE A 22 -0.73 -19.32 5.58
N LYS A 23 -0.59 -20.47 6.25
CA LYS A 23 -0.74 -21.79 5.61
C LYS A 23 -2.15 -21.97 5.05
N LEU A 24 -3.17 -21.39 5.70
CA LEU A 24 -4.54 -21.40 5.21
C LEU A 24 -4.72 -20.65 3.89
N LEU A 25 -4.00 -19.55 3.69
CA LEU A 25 -3.99 -18.77 2.44
C LEU A 25 -3.23 -19.49 1.31
N GLN A 26 -2.27 -20.36 1.64
CA GLN A 26 -1.50 -21.14 0.66
C GLN A 26 -2.23 -22.38 0.14
N VAL A 27 -3.39 -22.72 0.70
CA VAL A 27 -4.17 -23.87 0.24
C VAL A 27 -4.60 -23.63 -1.21
N LYS A 28 -4.30 -24.58 -2.10
CA LYS A 28 -4.76 -24.56 -3.49
C LYS A 28 -6.25 -24.92 -3.55
N VAL A 29 -7.10 -23.92 -3.36
CA VAL A 29 -8.56 -24.06 -3.33
C VAL A 29 -9.15 -24.35 -4.71
N GLU A 30 -8.39 -24.18 -5.80
CA GLU A 30 -8.88 -24.49 -7.16
C GLU A 30 -8.61 -25.95 -7.57
N SER A 31 -7.80 -26.67 -6.81
CA SER A 31 -7.46 -28.05 -7.12
C SER A 31 -8.62 -28.98 -6.78
N ALA A 32 -9.16 -29.69 -7.77
CA ALA A 32 -10.22 -30.67 -7.56
C ALA A 32 -9.92 -31.72 -6.48
N LYS A 33 -8.64 -32.00 -6.22
CA LYS A 33 -8.17 -32.96 -5.20
C LYS A 33 -8.42 -32.48 -3.76
N THR A 34 -8.45 -31.17 -3.53
CA THR A 34 -8.68 -30.57 -2.20
C THR A 34 -10.17 -30.45 -1.87
N HIS A 35 -11.05 -30.62 -2.86
CA HIS A 35 -12.48 -30.43 -2.70
C HIS A 35 -13.17 -31.64 -2.05
N LYS A 36 -14.23 -31.35 -1.30
CA LYS A 36 -15.20 -32.35 -0.88
C LYS A 36 -15.96 -32.95 -2.07
N ARG A 37 -16.51 -34.15 -1.86
CA ARG A 37 -17.48 -34.76 -2.78
C ARG A 37 -18.76 -33.92 -2.83
N SER A 38 -19.50 -33.97 -3.94
CA SER A 38 -20.71 -33.15 -4.11
C SER A 38 -21.78 -33.43 -3.03
N CYS A 39 -21.86 -34.65 -2.49
CA CYS A 39 -22.76 -35.01 -1.40
C CYS A 39 -22.37 -34.39 -0.03
N GLU A 40 -21.07 -34.16 0.19
CA GLU A 40 -20.48 -33.64 1.43
C GLU A 40 -20.40 -32.10 1.45
N LEU A 41 -20.80 -31.44 0.36
CA LEU A 41 -20.76 -29.98 0.22
C LEU A 41 -21.76 -29.32 1.18
N ASP A 42 -21.30 -28.40 2.03
CA ASP A 42 -22.21 -27.71 2.95
C ASP A 42 -22.91 -26.52 2.26
N VAL A 43 -24.11 -26.79 1.74
CA VAL A 43 -25.04 -25.78 1.17
C VAL A 43 -26.05 -25.25 2.19
N GLY A 44 -25.99 -25.70 3.45
CA GLY A 44 -26.95 -25.36 4.50
C GLY A 44 -28.20 -26.26 4.55
N ILE A 45 -28.78 -26.37 5.75
CA ILE A 45 -29.89 -27.29 6.06
C ILE A 45 -31.16 -26.92 5.30
N ALA A 46 -31.49 -25.62 5.21
CA ALA A 46 -32.68 -25.14 4.50
C ALA A 46 -32.62 -25.48 3.00
N ALA A 47 -31.49 -25.21 2.34
CA ALA A 47 -31.31 -25.51 0.91
C ALA A 47 -31.44 -27.00 0.62
N ARG A 48 -30.87 -27.88 1.47
CA ARG A 48 -31.04 -29.34 1.35
C ARG A 48 -32.51 -29.76 1.49
N SER A 49 -33.24 -29.18 2.44
CA SER A 49 -34.67 -29.47 2.64
C SER A 49 -35.50 -29.09 1.41
N PHE A 50 -35.22 -27.94 0.78
CA PHE A 50 -35.90 -27.52 -0.44
C PHE A 50 -35.54 -28.41 -1.65
N LEU A 51 -34.28 -28.82 -1.80
CA LEU A 51 -33.85 -29.73 -2.87
C LEU A 51 -34.51 -31.12 -2.80
N VAL A 52 -34.79 -31.61 -1.59
CA VAL A 52 -35.52 -32.88 -1.42
C VAL A 52 -36.99 -32.72 -1.85
N LYS A 53 -37.57 -31.53 -1.63
CA LYS A 53 -38.97 -31.22 -1.93
C LYS A 53 -39.21 -30.69 -3.34
N SER A 54 -38.17 -30.35 -4.09
CA SER A 54 -38.30 -29.59 -5.35
C SER A 54 -38.79 -30.41 -6.55
N GLY A 55 -38.95 -31.73 -6.42
CA GLY A 55 -39.34 -32.61 -7.53
C GLY A 55 -38.31 -32.71 -8.67
N ALA A 56 -37.14 -32.07 -8.52
CA ALA A 56 -36.09 -32.04 -9.53
C ALA A 56 -35.46 -33.43 -9.73
N SER A 57 -34.97 -33.68 -10.94
CA SER A 57 -34.22 -34.88 -11.28
C SER A 57 -32.88 -34.94 -10.52
N GLU A 58 -32.34 -36.14 -10.36
CA GLU A 58 -31.03 -36.33 -9.73
C GLU A 58 -29.89 -35.63 -10.51
N ALA A 59 -30.03 -35.51 -11.83
CA ALA A 59 -29.09 -34.77 -12.67
C ALA A 59 -29.11 -33.26 -12.38
N GLU A 60 -30.29 -32.66 -12.22
CA GLU A 60 -30.44 -31.24 -11.88
C GLU A 60 -29.92 -30.94 -10.47
N LYS A 61 -30.20 -31.82 -9.50
CA LYS A 61 -29.62 -31.70 -8.14
C LYS A 61 -28.10 -31.78 -8.18
N ALA A 62 -27.53 -32.70 -8.96
CA ALA A 62 -26.08 -32.81 -9.12
C ALA A 62 -25.47 -31.54 -9.75
N ASN A 63 -26.11 -30.97 -10.77
CA ASN A 63 -25.69 -29.70 -11.37
C ASN A 63 -25.72 -28.54 -10.37
N PHE A 64 -26.80 -28.42 -9.58
CA PHE A 64 -26.87 -27.40 -8.52
C PHE A 64 -25.70 -27.51 -7.53
N PHE A 65 -25.36 -28.72 -7.08
CA PHE A 65 -24.21 -28.92 -6.18
C PHE A 65 -22.88 -28.56 -6.86
N ASN A 66 -22.72 -28.82 -8.16
CA ASN A 66 -21.54 -28.42 -8.92
C ASN A 66 -21.43 -26.90 -9.07
N GLU A 67 -22.54 -26.21 -9.34
CA GLU A 67 -22.59 -24.74 -9.41
C GLU A 67 -22.28 -24.11 -8.05
N CYS A 68 -22.90 -24.59 -6.98
CA CYS A 68 -22.61 -24.14 -5.61
C CYS A 68 -21.15 -24.33 -5.24
N LYS A 69 -20.57 -25.47 -5.64
CA LYS A 69 -19.14 -25.75 -5.43
C LYS A 69 -18.26 -24.78 -6.22
N SER A 70 -18.56 -24.55 -7.49
CA SER A 70 -17.83 -23.59 -8.34
C SER A 70 -17.88 -22.18 -7.77
N PHE A 71 -19.05 -21.73 -7.30
CA PHE A 71 -19.22 -20.45 -6.63
C PHE A 71 -18.38 -20.35 -5.36
N LEU A 72 -18.47 -21.33 -4.45
CA LEU A 72 -17.72 -21.33 -3.19
C LEU A 72 -16.20 -21.33 -3.43
N VAL A 73 -15.72 -22.10 -4.40
CA VAL A 73 -14.31 -22.14 -4.79
C VAL A 73 -13.87 -20.77 -5.33
N SER A 74 -14.63 -20.20 -6.27
CA SER A 74 -14.33 -18.90 -6.88
C SER A 74 -14.33 -17.77 -5.86
N MET A 75 -15.34 -17.73 -4.97
CA MET A 75 -15.44 -16.75 -3.89
C MET A 75 -14.27 -16.88 -2.92
N THR A 76 -13.92 -18.11 -2.54
CA THR A 76 -12.79 -18.35 -1.62
C THR A 76 -11.46 -17.97 -2.26
N SER A 77 -11.24 -18.33 -3.53
CA SER A 77 -10.04 -17.95 -4.29
C SER A 77 -9.92 -16.42 -4.37
N LYS A 78 -11.02 -15.71 -4.67
CA LYS A 78 -11.03 -14.25 -4.70
C LYS A 78 -10.69 -13.63 -3.35
N ILE A 79 -11.27 -14.14 -2.25
CA ILE A 79 -10.98 -13.66 -0.89
C ILE A 79 -9.51 -13.91 -0.51
N ILE A 80 -8.97 -15.08 -0.87
CA ILE A 80 -7.55 -15.39 -0.65
C ILE A 80 -6.68 -14.41 -1.45
N GLY A 81 -7.00 -14.16 -2.72
CA GLY A 81 -6.21 -13.27 -3.59
C GLY A 81 -6.15 -11.82 -3.11
N ILE A 82 -7.25 -11.31 -2.54
CA ILE A 82 -7.30 -9.94 -2.00
C ILE A 82 -6.78 -9.83 -0.56
N ALA A 83 -6.43 -10.93 0.10
CA ALA A 83 -6.07 -10.91 1.51
C ALA A 83 -4.79 -10.07 1.77
N PRO A 84 -4.79 -9.15 2.75
CA PRO A 84 -3.64 -8.28 3.03
C PRO A 84 -2.35 -9.01 3.35
N VAL A 85 -2.50 -10.17 3.97
CA VAL A 85 -1.38 -11.02 4.39
C VAL A 85 -0.57 -11.53 3.18
N ASN A 86 -1.09 -11.43 1.95
CA ASN A 86 -0.33 -11.71 0.73
C ASN A 86 0.77 -10.68 0.47
N PHE A 87 0.58 -9.43 0.90
CA PHE A 87 1.57 -8.39 0.73
C PHE A 87 2.69 -8.53 1.76
N ALA A 88 3.94 -8.57 1.28
CA ALA A 88 5.12 -8.73 2.14
C ALA A 88 5.23 -7.61 3.18
N ILE A 89 4.88 -6.38 2.80
CA ILE A 89 4.89 -5.22 3.71
C ILE A 89 3.93 -5.41 4.88
N VAL A 90 2.72 -5.94 4.66
CA VAL A 90 1.73 -6.18 5.72
C VAL A 90 2.21 -7.25 6.68
N ARG A 91 2.87 -8.30 6.18
CA ARG A 91 3.50 -9.31 7.05
C ARG A 91 4.63 -8.71 7.86
N ALA A 92 5.47 -7.89 7.25
CA ALA A 92 6.57 -7.21 7.92
C ALA A 92 6.09 -6.22 9.00
N MET A 93 4.98 -5.51 8.77
CA MET A 93 4.36 -4.59 9.74
C MET A 93 3.89 -5.28 11.03
N SER A 94 3.73 -6.61 11.04
CA SER A 94 3.37 -7.34 12.25
C SER A 94 4.43 -7.22 13.37
N CYS A 95 5.64 -6.74 13.08
CA CYS A 95 6.62 -6.36 14.10
C CYS A 95 6.12 -5.27 15.07
N PHE A 96 5.05 -4.54 14.71
CA PHE A 96 4.40 -3.56 15.59
C PHE A 96 3.15 -4.10 16.29
N ASP A 97 2.82 -5.38 16.15
CA ASP A 97 1.75 -6.01 16.93
C ASP A 97 2.17 -6.01 18.42
N PRO A 98 1.37 -5.41 19.32
CA PRO A 98 1.72 -5.34 20.73
C PRO A 98 1.96 -6.70 21.37
N TYR A 99 1.23 -7.73 20.94
CA TYR A 99 1.41 -9.08 21.44
C TYR A 99 2.76 -9.68 21.02
N LEU A 100 3.12 -9.54 19.74
CA LEU A 100 4.41 -10.03 19.22
C LEU A 100 5.60 -9.27 19.83
N LEU A 101 5.47 -7.97 20.04
CA LEU A 101 6.48 -7.18 20.74
C LEU A 101 6.69 -7.64 22.19
N SER A 102 5.61 -8.07 22.87
CA SER A 102 5.70 -8.58 24.24
C SER A 102 6.36 -9.97 24.34
N SER A 103 6.22 -10.80 23.31
CA SER A 103 6.82 -12.13 23.23
C SER A 103 8.21 -12.13 22.61
N ASN A 104 8.59 -11.03 21.94
CA ASN A 104 9.84 -10.83 21.22
C ASN A 104 10.10 -11.87 20.11
N GLU A 105 9.04 -12.51 19.61
CA GLU A 105 9.15 -13.52 18.55
C GLU A 105 9.18 -12.86 17.17
N MET A 106 10.19 -13.20 16.33
CA MET A 106 10.27 -12.85 14.90
C MET A 106 10.22 -11.36 14.55
N CYS A 107 10.23 -10.46 15.55
CA CYS A 107 10.06 -9.02 15.37
C CYS A 107 11.24 -8.38 14.61
N GLU A 108 12.47 -8.84 14.85
CA GLU A 108 13.67 -8.33 14.18
C GLU A 108 13.66 -8.63 12.67
N ASN A 109 13.39 -9.88 12.29
CA ASN A 109 13.35 -10.29 10.87
C ASN A 109 12.25 -9.53 10.09
N HIS A 110 11.12 -9.29 10.75
CA HIS A 110 10.03 -8.50 10.19
C HIS A 110 10.40 -7.02 10.05
N MET A 111 11.11 -6.45 11.03
CA MET A 111 11.63 -5.08 10.94
C MET A 111 12.65 -4.94 9.80
N ASP A 112 13.55 -5.90 9.62
CA ASP A 112 14.50 -5.92 8.51
C ASP A 112 13.80 -5.93 7.16
N THR A 113 12.81 -6.82 7.01
CA THR A 113 12.01 -6.92 5.79
C THR A 113 11.25 -5.62 5.51
N LEU A 114 10.66 -5.01 6.54
CA LEU A 114 9.93 -3.75 6.42
C LEU A 114 10.84 -2.62 5.95
N LEU A 115 11.99 -2.49 6.61
CA LEU A 115 12.97 -1.46 6.30
C LEU A 115 13.50 -1.62 4.87
N GLN A 116 13.81 -2.84 4.43
CA GLN A 116 14.22 -3.13 3.06
C GLN A 116 13.15 -2.69 2.03
N ILE A 117 11.88 -3.04 2.28
CA ILE A 117 10.77 -2.64 1.39
C ILE A 117 10.65 -1.11 1.32
N LEU A 118 10.76 -0.40 2.43
CA LEU A 118 10.66 1.07 2.46
C LEU A 118 11.84 1.73 1.72
N HIS A 119 13.04 1.15 1.84
CA HIS A 119 14.22 1.60 1.11
C HIS A 119 14.06 1.40 -0.40
N ASP A 120 13.68 0.20 -0.83
CA ASP A 120 13.53 -0.16 -2.25
C ASP A 120 12.47 0.69 -2.97
N ASN A 121 11.48 1.19 -2.22
CA ASN A 121 10.44 2.08 -2.72
C ASN A 121 10.78 3.57 -2.59
N ASN A 122 12.03 3.93 -2.23
CA ASN A 122 12.49 5.31 -2.03
C ASN A 122 11.66 6.11 -1.00
N ILE A 123 11.04 5.43 -0.04
CA ILE A 123 10.22 6.08 1.01
C ILE A 123 11.12 6.62 2.14
N LEU A 124 12.25 5.95 2.41
CA LEU A 124 13.21 6.36 3.44
C LEU A 124 14.65 6.38 2.91
N PRO A 125 15.33 7.54 2.95
CA PRO A 125 16.75 7.65 2.60
C PRO A 125 17.60 7.27 3.82
N ALA A 126 18.16 6.05 3.78
CA ALA A 126 19.06 5.45 4.78
C ALA A 126 18.42 5.00 6.12
N LEU A 127 18.82 3.78 6.52
CA LEU A 127 18.14 2.92 7.50
C LEU A 127 18.91 2.71 8.82
N SER A 128 20.11 3.28 8.95
CA SER A 128 21.13 2.72 9.86
C SER A 128 20.74 2.75 11.34
N ALA A 129 19.99 3.75 11.80
CA ALA A 129 19.62 3.90 13.20
C ALA A 129 18.25 3.29 13.56
N ALA A 130 17.32 3.15 12.61
CA ALA A 130 15.95 2.70 12.89
C ALA A 130 15.91 1.25 13.41
N LYS A 131 16.76 0.36 12.86
CA LYS A 131 16.86 -1.02 13.33
C LYS A 131 17.39 -1.09 14.77
N GLN A 132 18.46 -0.35 15.07
CA GLN A 132 19.06 -0.33 16.40
C GLN A 132 18.07 0.21 17.45
N GLN A 133 17.40 1.32 17.11
CA GLN A 133 16.33 1.90 17.95
C GLN A 133 15.18 0.92 18.15
N PHE A 134 14.79 0.15 17.14
CA PHE A 134 13.77 -0.90 17.28
C PHE A 134 14.18 -1.97 18.28
N LEU A 135 15.41 -2.48 18.20
CA LEU A 135 15.90 -3.51 19.12
C LEU A 135 15.95 -3.01 20.57
N GLU A 136 16.35 -1.76 20.79
CA GLU A 136 16.31 -1.14 22.11
C GLU A 136 14.88 -0.93 22.61
N PHE A 137 13.98 -0.50 21.73
CA PHE A 137 12.56 -0.37 22.02
C PHE A 137 11.95 -1.73 22.42
N SER A 138 12.18 -2.80 21.66
CA SER A 138 11.70 -4.15 21.99
C SER A 138 12.22 -4.64 23.35
N LYS A 139 13.48 -4.33 23.69
CA LYS A 139 14.04 -4.62 25.03
C LYS A 139 13.32 -3.84 26.14
N LYS A 140 13.02 -2.55 25.93
CA LYS A 140 12.23 -1.76 26.90
C LYS A 140 10.81 -2.30 27.02
N VAL A 141 10.17 -2.69 25.92
CA VAL A 141 8.83 -3.31 25.94
C VAL A 141 8.83 -4.60 26.76
N ALA A 142 9.82 -5.48 26.54
CA ALA A 142 9.90 -6.75 27.25
C ALA A 142 10.16 -6.61 28.76
N LYS A 143 10.87 -5.55 29.18
CA LYS A 143 11.25 -5.31 30.58
C LYS A 143 10.27 -4.42 31.34
N GLU A 144 9.97 -3.25 30.79
CA GLU A 144 9.28 -2.16 31.50
C GLU A 144 7.80 -2.07 31.11
N TRP A 145 7.46 -2.33 29.85
CA TRP A 145 6.09 -2.12 29.33
C TRP A 145 5.33 -3.40 29.01
N LYS A 146 5.82 -4.56 29.47
CA LYS A 146 5.27 -5.86 29.07
C LYS A 146 3.78 -6.01 29.36
N GLN A 147 3.33 -5.51 30.53
CA GLN A 147 1.91 -5.57 30.91
C GLN A 147 1.04 -4.69 30.03
N ASP A 148 1.51 -3.50 29.65
CA ASP A 148 0.78 -2.58 28.78
C ASP A 148 0.55 -3.18 27.39
N PHE A 149 1.58 -3.84 26.85
CA PHE A 149 1.53 -4.49 25.53
C PHE A 149 0.73 -5.80 25.55
N SER A 150 0.85 -6.59 26.61
CA SER A 150 0.10 -7.86 26.76
C SER A 150 -1.39 -7.65 26.98
N ASN A 151 -1.78 -6.58 27.68
CA ASN A 151 -3.17 -6.23 27.95
C ASN A 151 -3.80 -5.35 26.86
N TYR A 152 -3.07 -5.08 25.78
CA TYR A 152 -3.57 -4.30 24.67
C TYR A 152 -4.80 -4.98 24.07
N SER A 153 -5.85 -4.18 23.85
CA SER A 153 -7.04 -4.65 23.16
C SER A 153 -7.46 -3.61 22.15
N TYR A 154 -7.57 -4.06 20.90
CA TYR A 154 -8.03 -3.23 19.79
C TYR A 154 -9.40 -2.58 20.06
N LYS A 155 -10.26 -3.24 20.85
CA LYS A 155 -11.58 -2.70 21.23
C LYS A 155 -11.49 -1.47 22.15
N LYS A 156 -10.41 -1.36 22.93
CA LYS A 156 -10.21 -0.27 23.90
C LYS A 156 -9.52 0.94 23.26
N SER A 157 -8.54 0.70 22.38
CA SER A 157 -7.80 1.77 21.73
C SER A 157 -7.24 1.31 20.37
N PRO A 158 -7.44 2.08 19.29
CA PRO A 158 -6.77 1.83 18.01
C PRO A 158 -5.24 1.80 18.17
N LEU A 159 -4.57 0.97 17.37
CA LEU A 159 -3.14 0.72 17.54
C LEU A 159 -2.29 2.00 17.39
N GLY A 160 -2.63 2.85 16.41
CA GLY A 160 -1.99 4.15 16.25
C GLY A 160 -2.10 4.98 17.52
N VAL A 161 -3.29 5.15 18.09
CA VAL A 161 -3.50 5.94 19.31
C VAL A 161 -2.69 5.36 20.48
N PHE A 162 -2.62 4.04 20.61
CA PHE A 162 -1.81 3.38 21.63
C PHE A 162 -0.32 3.74 21.51
N PHE A 163 0.27 3.66 20.31
CA PHE A 163 1.66 4.07 20.08
C PHE A 163 1.87 5.58 20.24
N PHE A 164 1.01 6.40 19.62
CA PHE A 164 1.13 7.86 19.58
C PHE A 164 0.97 8.50 20.96
N HIS A 165 -0.01 8.07 21.75
CA HIS A 165 -0.32 8.71 23.03
C HIS A 165 0.66 8.31 24.14
N LYS A 166 1.18 7.07 24.13
CA LYS A 166 2.03 6.56 25.22
C LYS A 166 3.53 6.62 24.92
N TYR A 167 3.97 6.36 23.69
CA TYR A 167 5.38 6.04 23.43
C TYR A 167 6.07 7.01 22.46
N LEU A 168 5.34 7.72 21.58
CA LEU A 168 5.96 8.64 20.62
C LEU A 168 6.62 9.89 21.22
N ASN A 169 6.36 10.22 22.48
CA ASN A 169 7.03 11.32 23.19
C ASN A 169 8.43 10.94 23.72
N VAL A 170 8.83 9.67 23.61
CA VAL A 170 10.18 9.24 23.99
C VAL A 170 11.16 9.67 22.90
N LYS A 171 12.01 10.66 23.21
CA LYS A 171 12.96 11.27 22.27
C LYS A 171 14.04 10.30 21.76
N ASP A 172 14.26 9.19 22.46
CA ASP A 172 15.33 8.23 22.20
C ASP A 172 15.20 7.48 20.85
N PHE A 173 14.02 7.51 20.19
CA PHE A 173 13.72 6.66 19.03
C PHE A 173 13.20 7.41 17.79
N LYS A 174 13.82 8.55 17.45
CA LYS A 174 13.36 9.44 16.37
C LYS A 174 13.17 8.75 15.01
N ASP A 175 14.10 7.91 14.60
CA ASP A 175 14.07 7.27 13.28
C ASP A 175 13.05 6.14 13.25
N LEU A 176 12.97 5.36 14.33
CA LEU A 176 11.90 4.37 14.53
C LEU A 176 10.52 5.02 14.47
N TRP A 177 10.33 6.18 15.12
CA TRP A 177 9.04 6.87 15.07
C TRP A 177 8.69 7.36 13.68
N THR A 178 9.67 7.67 12.85
CA THR A 178 9.44 8.00 11.45
C THR A 178 8.91 6.77 10.69
N VAL A 179 9.53 5.61 10.89
CA VAL A 179 9.05 4.33 10.32
C VAL A 179 7.63 4.00 10.80
N VAL A 180 7.38 4.12 12.11
CA VAL A 180 6.04 3.88 12.69
C VAL A 180 5.00 4.84 12.10
N LYS A 181 5.33 6.12 11.94
CA LYS A 181 4.43 7.10 11.29
C LYS A 181 4.10 6.69 9.86
N ILE A 182 5.10 6.30 9.07
CA ILE A 182 4.89 5.83 7.69
C ILE A 182 3.97 4.60 7.69
N VAL A 183 4.29 3.60 8.51
CA VAL A 183 3.50 2.36 8.59
C VAL A 183 2.06 2.61 9.01
N MET A 184 1.83 3.44 10.02
CA MET A 184 0.50 3.76 10.53
C MET A 184 -0.31 4.67 9.59
N THR A 185 0.36 5.32 8.62
CA THR A 185 -0.29 6.17 7.61
C THR A 185 -0.51 5.48 6.27
N LEU A 186 0.20 4.38 5.99
CA LEU A 186 -0.05 3.53 4.82
C LEU A 186 -1.52 3.08 4.81
N SER A 187 -2.24 3.39 3.74
CA SER A 187 -3.63 2.97 3.60
C SER A 187 -3.68 1.45 3.39
N HIS A 188 -4.40 0.75 4.25
CA HIS A 188 -4.87 -0.59 3.94
C HIS A 188 -6.16 -0.43 3.12
N GLY A 189 -6.32 -1.24 2.08
CA GLY A 189 -7.31 -1.04 1.02
C GLY A 189 -8.77 -0.94 1.48
N ASN A 190 -9.68 -0.75 0.51
CA ASN A 190 -11.10 -0.46 0.68
C ASN A 190 -11.95 -1.50 1.46
N ALA A 191 -11.35 -2.53 2.08
CA ALA A 191 -12.06 -3.57 2.82
C ALA A 191 -12.14 -3.25 4.33
N SER A 192 -13.37 -3.20 4.85
CA SER A 192 -13.68 -2.80 6.23
C SER A 192 -13.11 -3.70 7.36
N SER A 193 -12.50 -4.84 7.02
CA SER A 193 -11.78 -5.70 7.99
C SER A 193 -10.29 -5.41 8.07
N GLU A 194 -9.73 -4.68 7.11
CA GLU A 194 -8.30 -4.30 7.03
C GLU A 194 -8.05 -2.93 7.66
N SER A 195 -9.13 -2.18 7.86
CA SER A 195 -9.17 -0.83 8.39
C SER A 195 -8.86 -0.67 9.88
N GLY A 196 -8.31 -1.71 10.52
CA GLY A 196 -7.96 -1.65 11.94
C GLY A 196 -6.81 -0.69 12.24
N PHE A 197 -5.95 -0.41 11.26
CA PHE A 197 -4.70 0.30 11.51
C PHE A 197 -4.72 1.77 11.10
N SER A 198 -5.54 2.16 10.11
CA SER A 198 -5.48 3.50 9.53
C SER A 198 -6.52 4.45 10.13
N ILE A 199 -6.04 5.49 10.80
CA ILE A 199 -6.85 6.65 11.23
C ILE A 199 -7.40 7.39 9.99
N ASN A 200 -6.84 7.16 8.80
CA ASN A 200 -7.24 7.83 7.56
C ASN A 200 -8.55 7.30 6.96
N LYS A 201 -9.08 6.15 7.40
CA LYS A 201 -10.31 5.60 6.80
C LYS A 201 -11.49 6.57 6.85
N ASP A 202 -11.68 7.24 7.98
CA ASP A 202 -12.83 8.14 8.18
C ASP A 202 -12.74 9.42 7.33
N ILE A 203 -11.57 9.72 6.75
CA ILE A 203 -11.33 10.92 5.93
C ILE A 203 -11.06 10.62 4.44
N LEU A 204 -10.79 9.36 4.09
CA LEU A 204 -10.45 9.00 2.71
C LEU A 204 -11.71 8.89 1.86
N VAL A 205 -11.76 9.71 0.80
CA VAL A 205 -12.79 9.65 -0.25
C VAL A 205 -12.09 9.37 -1.59
N GLU A 206 -12.76 8.65 -2.50
CA GLU A 206 -12.24 8.37 -3.83
C GLU A 206 -11.90 9.66 -4.60
N ASN A 207 -10.80 9.65 -5.36
CA ASN A 207 -10.33 10.77 -6.19
C ASN A 207 -9.95 12.06 -5.43
N MET A 208 -9.58 11.96 -4.15
CA MET A 208 -9.11 13.10 -3.36
C MET A 208 -7.69 13.52 -3.77
N GLN A 209 -7.47 14.83 -3.98
CA GLN A 209 -6.13 15.38 -4.17
C GLN A 209 -5.35 15.43 -2.84
N GLU A 210 -4.03 15.32 -2.89
CA GLU A 210 -3.16 15.38 -1.70
C GLU A 210 -3.43 16.62 -0.84
N LYS A 211 -3.56 17.80 -1.46
CA LYS A 211 -3.88 19.06 -0.75
C LYS A 211 -5.21 18.98 0.01
N SER A 212 -6.22 18.37 -0.59
CA SER A 212 -7.52 18.16 0.05
C SER A 212 -7.40 17.17 1.20
N LEU A 213 -6.65 16.09 1.04
CA LEU A 213 -6.42 15.10 2.09
C LEU A 213 -5.73 15.71 3.32
N VAL A 214 -4.68 16.51 3.11
CA VAL A 214 -3.98 17.22 4.19
C VAL A 214 -4.93 18.19 4.90
N ALA A 215 -5.71 18.97 4.16
CA ALA A 215 -6.68 19.89 4.76
C ALA A 215 -7.76 19.16 5.58
N PHE A 216 -8.33 18.07 5.05
CA PHE A 216 -9.31 17.25 5.77
C PHE A 216 -8.72 16.63 7.04
N ARG A 217 -7.48 16.14 6.98
CA ARG A 217 -6.77 15.60 8.15
C ARG A 217 -6.59 16.67 9.23
N CYS A 218 -6.16 17.88 8.87
CA CYS A 218 -6.02 18.99 9.82
C CYS A 218 -7.36 19.33 10.51
N ILE A 219 -8.45 19.40 9.74
CA ILE A 219 -9.78 19.68 10.29
C ILE A 219 -10.24 18.55 11.22
N TYR A 220 -10.12 17.29 10.77
CA TYR A 220 -10.53 16.13 11.55
C TYR A 220 -9.79 16.06 12.90
N ASP A 221 -8.47 16.26 12.88
CA ASP A 221 -7.66 16.24 14.11
C ASP A 221 -8.01 17.41 15.03
N ALA A 222 -8.28 18.60 14.49
CA ALA A 222 -8.73 19.76 15.26
C ALA A 222 -10.10 19.49 15.93
N VAL A 223 -11.07 18.96 15.19
CA VAL A 223 -12.40 18.59 15.72
C VAL A 223 -12.27 17.51 16.80
N LYS A 224 -11.43 16.51 16.57
CA LYS A 224 -11.20 15.42 17.52
C LYS A 224 -10.53 15.90 18.80
N SER A 225 -9.56 16.81 18.71
CA SER A 225 -8.91 17.39 19.90
C SER A 225 -9.86 18.22 20.76
N GLN A 226 -10.92 18.80 20.16
CA GLN A 226 -11.97 19.52 20.90
C GLN A 226 -13.05 18.61 21.49
N GLY A 227 -12.95 17.28 21.36
CA GLY A 227 -13.93 16.33 21.91
C GLY A 227 -15.03 15.92 20.94
N GLY A 228 -14.92 16.29 19.66
CA GLY A 228 -15.84 15.91 18.60
C GLY A 228 -16.65 17.08 18.03
N PRO A 229 -17.47 16.84 17.00
CA PRO A 229 -18.12 17.90 16.22
C PRO A 229 -19.04 18.82 17.03
N LEU A 230 -19.68 18.28 18.07
CA LEU A 230 -20.62 19.03 18.93
C LEU A 230 -19.92 19.97 19.92
N SER A 231 -18.63 19.73 20.18
CA SER A 231 -17.85 20.48 21.15
C SER A 231 -17.08 21.65 20.52
N VAL A 232 -17.10 21.76 19.19
CA VAL A 232 -16.38 22.80 18.45
C VAL A 232 -17.12 24.13 18.53
N LYS A 233 -16.46 25.14 19.07
CA LYS A 233 -16.99 26.50 19.11
C LYS A 233 -16.84 27.15 17.74
N ILE A 234 -17.96 27.50 17.11
CA ILE A 234 -17.98 28.18 15.82
C ILE A 234 -17.62 29.65 16.04
N THR A 235 -16.50 30.09 15.45
CA THR A 235 -16.04 31.48 15.58
C THR A 235 -16.51 32.34 14.40
N PRO A 236 -16.63 33.67 14.56
CA PRO A 236 -17.00 34.59 13.47
C PRO A 236 -16.07 34.52 12.25
N GLU A 237 -14.79 34.24 12.46
CA GLU A 237 -13.78 34.10 11.40
C GLU A 237 -14.09 32.89 10.52
N MET A 238 -14.59 31.79 11.08
CA MET A 238 -15.02 30.62 10.30
C MET A 238 -16.13 30.99 9.31
N PHE A 239 -17.10 31.83 9.73
CA PHE A 239 -18.14 32.32 8.83
C PHE A 239 -17.59 33.19 7.71
N GLN A 240 -16.60 34.04 8.02
CA GLN A 240 -15.93 34.86 7.01
C GLN A 240 -15.18 33.99 6.00
N HIS A 241 -14.43 32.97 6.45
CA HIS A 241 -13.75 32.04 5.56
C HIS A 241 -14.72 31.26 4.66
N VAL A 242 -15.87 30.82 5.19
CA VAL A 242 -16.90 30.15 4.38
C VAL A 242 -17.46 31.10 3.33
N LYS A 243 -17.76 32.35 3.69
CA LYS A 243 -18.25 33.37 2.73
C LYS A 243 -17.23 33.65 1.61
N MET A 244 -15.94 33.67 1.94
CA MET A 244 -14.87 33.92 0.98
C MET A 244 -14.46 32.68 0.15
N SER A 245 -14.85 31.49 0.57
CA SER A 245 -14.39 30.21 -0.02
C SER A 245 -14.63 30.11 -1.53
N CYS A 246 -15.79 30.55 -2.02
CA CYS A 246 -16.12 30.52 -3.44
C CYS A 246 -15.17 31.44 -4.24
N SER A 247 -14.91 32.66 -3.76
CA SER A 247 -13.99 33.59 -4.41
C SER A 247 -12.55 33.06 -4.39
N GLN A 248 -12.09 32.55 -3.23
CA GLN A 248 -10.75 31.95 -3.11
C GLN A 248 -10.57 30.74 -4.02
N TYR A 249 -11.61 29.93 -4.18
CA TYR A 249 -11.59 28.80 -5.10
C TYR A 249 -11.42 29.25 -6.57
N HIS A 250 -12.15 30.28 -6.99
CA HIS A 250 -12.02 30.81 -8.35
C HIS A 250 -10.62 31.41 -8.59
N MET A 251 -10.08 32.18 -7.64
CA MET A 251 -8.71 32.71 -7.74
C MET A 251 -7.68 31.57 -7.85
N ALA A 252 -7.80 30.53 -7.03
CA ALA A 252 -6.90 29.38 -7.10
C ALA A 252 -6.99 28.61 -8.44
N LEU A 253 -8.17 28.54 -9.05
CA LEU A 253 -8.35 27.96 -10.38
C LEU A 253 -7.67 28.81 -11.47
N GLU A 254 -7.78 30.13 -11.39
CA GLU A 254 -7.12 31.04 -12.32
C GLU A 254 -5.60 30.97 -12.20
N GLU A 255 -5.07 30.98 -10.98
CA GLU A 255 -3.64 30.80 -10.72
C GLU A 255 -3.11 29.48 -11.29
N LYS A 256 -3.89 28.39 -11.13
CA LYS A 256 -3.53 27.09 -11.68
C LYS A 256 -3.49 27.12 -13.20
N LYS A 257 -4.48 27.72 -13.87
CA LYS A 257 -4.47 27.89 -15.33
C LYS A 257 -3.25 28.68 -15.79
N MET A 258 -2.97 29.80 -15.14
CA MET A 258 -1.80 30.64 -15.47
C MET A 258 -0.48 29.90 -15.27
N HIS A 259 -0.37 29.09 -14.22
CA HIS A 259 0.81 28.27 -13.97
C HIS A 259 0.97 27.17 -15.04
N ASP A 260 -0.11 26.48 -15.39
CA ASP A 260 -0.11 25.42 -16.40
C ASP A 260 0.25 25.98 -17.79
N GLU A 261 -0.29 27.15 -18.17
CA GLU A 261 0.06 27.84 -19.41
C GLU A 261 1.52 28.28 -19.46
N LYS A 262 2.06 28.82 -18.35
CA LYS A 262 3.48 29.17 -18.24
C LYS A 262 4.36 27.94 -18.38
N HIS A 263 3.99 26.84 -17.71
CA HIS A 263 4.74 25.60 -17.77
C HIS A 263 4.70 24.98 -19.18
N GLU A 264 3.55 25.04 -19.87
CA GLU A 264 3.44 24.57 -21.25
C GLU A 264 4.30 25.41 -22.22
N LYS A 265 4.29 26.74 -22.09
CA LYS A 265 5.16 27.64 -22.86
C LYS A 265 6.64 27.32 -22.62
N ALA A 266 7.06 27.22 -21.37
CA ALA A 266 8.44 26.86 -21.01
C ALA A 266 8.84 25.49 -21.57
N ASN A 267 7.94 24.51 -21.54
CA ASN A 267 8.21 23.18 -22.09
C ASN A 267 8.32 23.20 -23.63
N LYS A 268 7.49 23.98 -24.32
CA LYS A 268 7.59 24.20 -25.77
C LYS A 268 8.91 24.87 -26.14
N GLU A 269 9.32 25.89 -25.40
CA GLU A 269 10.62 26.54 -25.58
C GLU A 269 11.78 25.57 -25.35
N ARG A 270 11.76 24.81 -24.25
CA ARG A 270 12.77 23.78 -23.97
C ARG A 270 12.88 22.76 -25.10
N LYS A 271 11.75 22.29 -25.65
CA LYS A 271 11.74 21.37 -26.80
C LYS A 271 12.37 22.00 -28.06
N ARG A 272 12.08 23.28 -28.33
CA ARG A 272 12.70 24.02 -29.45
C ARG A 272 14.21 24.15 -29.27
N THR A 273 14.67 24.53 -28.08
CA THR A 273 16.10 24.65 -27.77
C THR A 273 16.81 23.30 -27.89
N LEU A 274 16.20 22.21 -27.42
CA LEU A 274 16.74 20.86 -27.57
C LEU A 274 16.86 20.44 -29.05
N ALA A 275 15.85 20.74 -29.86
CA ALA A 275 15.89 20.48 -31.30
C ALA A 275 17.00 21.29 -32.00
N GLN A 276 17.17 22.57 -31.64
CA GLN A 276 18.27 23.40 -32.16
C GLN A 276 19.64 22.85 -31.76
N ILE A 277 19.81 22.42 -30.50
CA ILE A 277 21.05 21.78 -30.03
C ILE A 277 21.35 20.52 -30.85
N GLN A 278 20.35 19.66 -31.11
CA GLN A 278 20.52 18.46 -31.92
C GLN A 278 20.95 18.79 -33.36
N VAL A 279 20.32 19.78 -33.99
CA VAL A 279 20.71 20.22 -35.35
C VAL A 279 22.16 20.73 -35.36
N LEU A 280 22.56 21.53 -34.37
CA LEU A 280 23.93 22.02 -34.26
C LEU A 280 24.94 20.89 -34.00
N GLN A 281 24.58 19.90 -33.19
CA GLN A 281 25.40 18.71 -32.96
C GLN A 281 25.60 17.89 -34.23
N GLN A 282 24.53 17.69 -35.02
CA GLN A 282 24.62 17.02 -36.33
C GLN A 282 25.49 17.80 -37.31
N LYS A 283 25.34 19.13 -37.40
CA LYS A 283 26.20 19.98 -38.23
C LYS A 283 27.67 19.88 -37.81
N ARG A 284 27.95 19.89 -36.50
CA ARG A 284 29.31 19.71 -35.98
C ARG A 284 29.90 18.35 -36.37
N ALA A 285 29.11 17.28 -36.28
CA ALA A 285 29.55 15.94 -36.65
C ALA A 285 29.80 15.82 -38.17
N TRP A 286 28.93 16.42 -38.99
CA TRP A 286 29.11 16.48 -40.44
C TRP A 286 30.41 17.21 -40.82
N LEU A 287 30.64 18.40 -40.26
CA LEU A 287 31.87 19.16 -40.48
C LEU A 287 33.13 18.39 -40.02
N ALA A 288 33.07 17.71 -38.88
CA ALA A 288 34.19 16.91 -38.40
C ALA A 288 34.55 15.76 -39.35
N ASN A 289 33.55 15.10 -39.94
CA ASN A 289 33.77 14.05 -40.94
C ASN A 289 34.35 14.62 -42.25
N ASP A 290 33.88 15.79 -42.67
CA ASP A 290 34.35 16.46 -43.89
C ASP A 290 35.82 16.89 -43.75
N ILE A 291 36.17 17.50 -42.60
CA ILE A 291 37.56 17.82 -42.25
C ILE A 291 38.42 16.55 -42.24
N HIS A 292 37.95 15.47 -41.64
CA HIS A 292 38.69 14.21 -41.59
C HIS A 292 38.93 13.60 -42.97
N LEU A 293 37.95 13.68 -43.87
CA LEU A 293 38.09 13.21 -45.23
C LEU A 293 39.14 14.04 -46.00
N GLU A 294 39.15 15.35 -45.80
CA GLU A 294 40.12 16.24 -46.44
C GLU A 294 41.53 16.03 -45.90
N GLU A 295 41.68 15.81 -44.58
CA GLU A 295 42.94 15.39 -43.95
C GLU A 295 43.49 14.09 -44.60
N GLN A 296 42.63 13.09 -44.80
CA GLN A 296 43.04 11.84 -45.46
C GLN A 296 43.52 12.05 -46.90
N LYS A 297 42.88 12.93 -47.67
CA LYS A 297 43.32 13.27 -49.03
C LYS A 297 44.69 13.95 -49.03
N ILE A 298 44.89 14.93 -48.15
CA ILE A 298 46.16 15.64 -48.01
C ILE A 298 47.27 14.65 -47.60
N GLU A 299 47.00 13.77 -46.63
CA GLU A 299 47.95 12.75 -46.19
C GLU A 299 48.30 11.76 -47.32
N ALA A 300 47.31 11.37 -48.13
CA ALA A 300 47.53 10.51 -49.30
C ALA A 300 48.41 11.20 -50.35
N GLU A 301 48.19 12.48 -50.63
CA GLU A 301 48.98 13.27 -51.57
C GLU A 301 50.42 13.49 -51.08
N ILE A 302 50.60 13.77 -49.78
CA ILE A 302 51.92 13.80 -49.13
C ILE A 302 52.65 12.46 -49.30
N ASN A 303 51.95 11.34 -49.11
CA ASN A 303 52.55 10.01 -49.23
C ASN A 303 52.88 9.63 -50.68
N GLU A 304 52.09 10.06 -51.67
CA GLU A 304 52.45 9.91 -53.08
C GLU A 304 53.68 10.72 -53.46
N LEU A 305 53.79 11.97 -52.98
CA LEU A 305 54.97 12.80 -53.20
C LEU A 305 56.22 12.20 -52.54
N LYS A 306 56.09 11.63 -51.33
CA LYS A 306 57.18 10.91 -50.65
C LYS A 306 57.62 9.65 -51.40
N ARG A 307 56.76 9.00 -52.18
CA ARG A 307 57.10 7.80 -52.99
C ARG A 307 57.77 8.12 -54.32
N LYS A 308 57.67 9.38 -54.79
CA LYS A 308 58.26 9.84 -56.05
C LYS A 308 59.68 10.44 -55.87
N ASN A 309 60.09 10.71 -54.63
CA ASN A 309 61.48 10.98 -54.24
C ASN A 309 62.16 9.70 -53.77
#